data_AF-A0A955UR98-F1
#
_entry.id   AF-A0A955UR98-F1
#
_cell.length_a   1.000
_cell.length_b   1.000
_cell.length_c   1.000
_cell.angle_alpha   90.00
_cell.angle_beta   90.00
_cell.angle_gamma   90.00
#
_symmetry.space_group_name_H-M   'P 1'
#
loop_
_entity.id
_entity.type
_entity.pdbx_description
1 polymer ?
#
loop_
_entity_poly.entity_id
_entity_poly.type
_entity_poly.pdbx_seq_one_letter_code
_entity_poly.pdbx_strand_id
1 'polypeptide(L)'
;PTEATMDAFYVDLSLVVRRYLEDRFGLRSPELTTQEFLSVMGRSPDLARSHQQLLRDFLEQADLVKFAGLRPGAEAVDESIAAAERFLEDTRDLARMDDAREASDAGEGARA
;
A
#
# COMPACT_ATOMS: atom_id res chain seq x y z
N PRO A 1 -23.03 9.50 5.74
CA PRO A 1 -22.02 9.09 6.75
C PRO A 1 -21.80 10.26 7.72
N THR A 2 -21.62 10.00 9.02
CA THR A 2 -21.17 11.03 9.96
C THR A 2 -19.66 11.20 9.85
N GLU A 3 -19.12 12.32 10.31
CA GLU A 3 -17.68 12.61 10.33
C GLU A 3 -16.85 11.49 10.97
N ALA A 4 -17.23 11.05 12.18
CA ALA A 4 -16.54 9.96 12.88
C ALA A 4 -16.56 8.62 12.11
N THR A 5 -17.62 8.35 11.33
CA THR A 5 -17.68 7.12 10.51
C THR A 5 -16.77 7.18 9.28
N MET A 6 -16.54 8.38 8.74
CA MET A 6 -15.66 8.56 7.59
C MET A 6 -14.19 8.46 7.99
N ASP A 7 -13.83 9.07 9.12
CA ASP A 7 -12.46 8.98 9.64
C ASP A 7 -12.11 7.53 9.99
N ALA A 8 -13.02 6.80 10.65
CA ALA A 8 -12.86 5.37 10.93
C ALA A 8 -12.71 4.54 9.65
N PHE A 9 -13.52 4.82 8.62
CA PHE A 9 -13.42 4.14 7.33
C PHE A 9 -12.05 4.32 6.68
N TYR A 10 -11.51 5.54 6.63
CA TYR A 10 -10.18 5.78 6.05
C TYR A 10 -9.04 5.26 6.93
N VAL A 11 -9.22 5.21 8.25
CA VAL A 11 -8.29 4.50 9.14
C VAL A 11 -8.24 3.02 8.76
N ASP A 12 -9.38 2.35 8.69
CA ASP A 12 -9.46 0.90 8.41
C ASP A 12 -8.96 0.58 7.00
N LEU A 13 -9.40 1.34 5.99
CA LEU A 13 -8.98 1.14 4.60
C LEU A 13 -7.46 1.33 4.45
N SER A 14 -6.90 2.38 5.06
CA SER A 14 -5.45 2.59 5.02
C SER A 14 -4.69 1.50 5.78
N LEU A 15 -5.23 0.98 6.88
CA LEU A 15 -4.60 -0.09 7.65
C LEU A 15 -4.55 -1.40 6.86
N VAL A 16 -5.58 -1.73 6.08
CA VAL A 16 -5.57 -2.90 5.17
C VAL A 16 -4.42 -2.81 4.17
N VAL A 17 -4.29 -1.67 3.48
CA VAL A 17 -3.21 -1.47 2.50
C VAL A 17 -1.84 -1.52 3.16
N ARG A 18 -1.69 -0.89 4.34
CA ARG A 18 -0.42 -0.85 5.08
C ARG A 18 0.03 -2.22 5.59
N ARG A 19 -0.89 -3.04 6.11
CA ARG A 19 -0.59 -4.42 6.51
C ARG A 19 -0.20 -5.27 5.31
N TYR A 20 -0.93 -5.15 4.20
CA TYR A 20 -0.56 -5.85 2.98
C TYR A 20 0.86 -5.50 2.51
N LEU A 21 1.24 -4.22 2.57
CA LEU A 21 2.60 -3.78 2.23
C LEU A 21 3.67 -4.39 3.14
N GLU A 22 3.38 -4.50 4.43
CA GLU A 22 4.27 -5.15 5.39
C GLU A 22 4.41 -6.65 5.12
N ASP A 23 3.28 -7.34 5.00
CA ASP A 23 3.26 -8.78 4.75
C ASP A 23 3.89 -9.16 3.41
N ARG A 24 3.71 -8.31 2.38
CA ARG A 24 4.11 -8.63 1.00
C ARG A 24 5.49 -8.14 0.61
N PHE A 25 5.90 -6.98 1.12
CA PHE A 25 7.14 -6.31 0.72
C PHE A 25 8.09 -6.06 1.90
N GLY A 26 7.75 -6.50 3.12
CA GLY A 26 8.55 -6.24 4.31
C GLY A 26 8.60 -4.76 4.71
N LEU A 27 7.75 -3.92 4.13
CA LEU A 27 7.68 -2.50 4.41
C LEU A 27 6.81 -2.30 5.66
N ARG A 28 7.42 -2.02 6.83
CA ARG A 28 6.74 -1.79 8.13
C ARG A 28 5.84 -0.54 8.15
N SER A 29 4.91 -0.46 7.22
CA SER A 29 4.07 0.69 6.93
C SER A 29 3.11 1.05 8.08
N PRO A 30 2.54 0.10 8.84
CA PRO A 30 1.68 0.44 9.99
C PRO A 30 2.41 1.20 11.11
N GLU A 31 3.72 0.98 11.25
CA GLU A 31 4.56 1.61 12.29
C GLU A 31 5.09 3.00 11.88
N LEU A 32 4.99 3.35 10.59
CA LEU A 32 5.52 4.58 10.02
C LEU A 32 4.42 5.61 9.80
N THR A 33 4.73 6.87 10.09
CA THR A 33 3.89 7.97 9.60
C THR A 33 3.83 7.93 8.07
N THR A 34 2.79 8.54 7.47
CA THR A 34 2.68 8.62 6.01
C THR A 34 3.95 9.18 5.36
N GLN A 35 4.52 10.25 5.90
CA GLN A 35 5.71 10.88 5.33
C GLN A 35 6.97 9.98 5.41
N GLU A 36 7.16 9.28 6.52
CA GLU A 36 8.25 8.31 6.67
C GLU A 36 8.07 7.13 5.73
N PHE A 37 6.86 6.58 5.65
CA PHE A 37 6.55 5.47 4.74
C PHE A 37 6.81 5.87 3.28
N LEU A 38 6.35 7.03 2.82
CA LEU A 38 6.56 7.49 1.44
C LEU A 38 8.05 7.69 1.12
N SER A 39 8.85 8.09 2.11
CA SER A 39 10.30 8.25 1.97
C SER A 39 11.01 6.90 1.81
N VAL A 40 10.58 5.88 2.56
CA VAL A 40 11.12 4.51 2.47
C VAL A 40 10.66 3.83 1.17
N MET A 41 9.37 3.90 0.87
CA MET A 41 8.75 3.34 -0.32
C MET A 41 9.39 3.86 -1.61
N GLY A 42 9.68 5.17 -1.69
CA GLY A 42 10.33 5.76 -2.87
C GLY A 42 11.74 5.23 -3.16
N ARG A 43 12.34 4.48 -2.21
CA ARG A 43 13.65 3.82 -2.35
C ARG A 43 13.53 2.31 -2.58
N SER A 44 12.34 1.72 -2.43
CA SER A 44 12.13 0.28 -2.65
C SER A 44 12.17 -0.02 -4.16
N PRO A 45 12.99 -0.99 -4.60
CA PRO A 45 13.01 -1.46 -5.98
C PRO A 45 11.80 -2.37 -6.32
N ASP A 46 11.09 -2.87 -5.30
CA ASP A 46 10.08 -3.92 -5.42
C ASP A 46 8.72 -3.39 -5.90
N LEU A 47 8.55 -2.06 -5.87
CA LEU A 47 7.34 -1.38 -6.34
C LEU A 47 7.62 -0.55 -7.59
N ALA A 48 6.83 -0.80 -8.63
CA ALA A 48 6.81 0.05 -9.82
C ALA A 48 6.44 1.50 -9.44
N ARG A 49 7.00 2.46 -10.20
CA ARG A 49 6.77 3.90 -9.99
C ARG A 49 5.28 4.28 -10.00
N SER A 50 4.47 3.60 -10.82
CA SER A 50 3.01 3.77 -10.85
C SER A 50 2.34 3.38 -9.54
N HIS A 51 2.76 2.28 -8.91
CA HIS A 51 2.24 1.82 -7.63
C HIS A 51 2.68 2.74 -6.49
N GLN A 52 3.92 3.23 -6.53
CA GLN A 52 4.41 4.22 -5.57
C GLN A 52 3.59 5.52 -5.63
N GLN A 53 3.26 5.99 -6.83
CA GLN A 53 2.42 7.19 -7.01
C GLN A 53 1.00 6.95 -6.50
N LEU A 54 0.39 5.82 -6.86
CA LEU A 54 -0.95 5.46 -6.38
C LEU A 54 -1.02 5.41 -4.85
N LEU A 55 -0.04 4.78 -4.19
CA LEU A 55 0.04 4.73 -2.73
C LEU A 55 0.22 6.10 -2.10
N ARG A 56 1.01 6.99 -2.72
CA ARG A 56 1.16 8.37 -2.28
C ARG A 56 -0.19 9.08 -2.27
N ASP A 57 -0.86 9.10 -3.42
CA ASP A 57 -2.10 9.83 -3.60
C ASP A 57 -3.17 9.31 -2.63
N PHE A 58 -3.27 7.98 -2.50
CA PHE A 58 -4.18 7.32 -1.57
C PHE A 58 -3.93 7.70 -0.10
N LEU A 59 -2.67 7.62 0.36
CA LEU A 59 -2.34 7.89 1.77
C LEU A 59 -2.46 9.38 2.13
N GLU A 60 -2.09 10.28 1.21
CA GLU A 60 -2.26 11.73 1.38
C GLU A 60 -3.77 12.09 1.46
N GLN A 61 -4.59 11.50 0.60
CA GLN A 61 -6.05 11.68 0.65
C GLN A 61 -6.64 11.15 1.96
N ALA A 62 -6.22 9.98 2.43
CA ALA A 62 -6.65 9.44 3.71
C ALA A 62 -6.30 10.39 4.87
N ASP A 63 -5.10 10.98 4.86
CA ASP A 63 -4.65 11.92 5.90
C ASP A 63 -5.47 13.23 5.88
N LEU A 64 -5.86 13.74 4.72
CA LEU A 64 -6.76 14.90 4.62
C LEU A 64 -8.12 14.61 5.26
N VAL A 65 -8.65 13.40 5.10
CA VAL A 65 -9.91 13.01 5.75
C VAL A 65 -9.74 12.91 7.27
N LYS A 66 -8.74 12.13 7.71
CA LYS A 66 -8.50 11.81 9.13
C LYS A 66 -8.09 13.01 9.97
N PHE A 67 -7.37 13.97 9.40
CA PHE A 67 -6.73 15.04 10.18
C PHE A 67 -7.12 16.45 9.72
N ALA A 68 -7.50 16.65 8.45
CA ALA A 68 -7.88 17.97 7.93
C ALA A 68 -9.40 18.17 7.84
N GLY A 69 -10.21 17.18 8.24
CA GLY A 69 -11.66 17.25 8.23
C GLY A 69 -12.27 17.24 6.82
N LEU A 70 -11.51 16.80 5.80
CA LEU A 70 -12.03 16.67 4.44
C LEU A 70 -13.18 15.63 4.43
N ARG A 71 -14.28 15.96 3.74
CA ARG A 71 -15.44 15.09 3.60
C ARG A 71 -15.64 14.72 2.13
N PRO A 72 -15.09 13.59 1.68
CA PRO A 72 -15.25 13.15 0.30
C PRO A 72 -16.72 12.81 0.01
N GLY A 73 -17.15 13.09 -1.22
CA GLY A 73 -18.42 12.58 -1.74
C GLY A 73 -18.35 11.07 -2.00
N ALA A 74 -19.49 10.46 -2.32
CA ALA A 74 -19.57 9.01 -2.57
C ALA A 74 -18.61 8.55 -3.67
N GLU A 75 -18.52 9.29 -4.78
CA GLU A 75 -17.60 9.01 -5.88
C GLU A 75 -16.13 8.94 -5.43
N ALA A 76 -15.67 9.91 -4.64
CA ALA A 76 -14.30 9.92 -4.13
C ALA A 76 -14.02 8.79 -3.12
N VAL A 77 -15.05 8.34 -2.38
CA VAL A 77 -14.95 7.14 -1.53
C VAL A 77 -14.80 5.88 -2.38
N ASP A 78 -15.64 5.74 -3.42
CA ASP A 78 -15.59 4.61 -4.35
C ASP A 78 -14.24 4.56 -5.08
N GLU A 79 -13.72 5.71 -5.51
CA GLU A 79 -12.37 5.82 -6.09
C GLU A 79 -11.27 5.40 -5.12
N SER A 80 -11.41 5.74 -3.83
CA SER A 80 -10.43 5.34 -2.80
C SER A 80 -10.43 3.81 -2.59
N ILE A 81 -11.61 3.18 -2.63
CA ILE A 81 -11.75 1.73 -2.56
C ILE A 81 -11.14 1.09 -3.81
N ALA A 82 -11.53 1.55 -4.99
CA ALA A 82 -11.04 1.02 -6.26
C ALA A 82 -9.51 1.17 -6.39
N ALA A 83 -8.93 2.26 -5.92
CA ALA A 83 -7.48 2.44 -5.89
C ALA A 83 -6.79 1.41 -4.98
N ALA A 84 -7.34 1.18 -3.78
CA ALA A 84 -6.83 0.17 -2.86
C ALA A 84 -6.94 -1.24 -3.45
N GLU A 85 -8.11 -1.63 -3.98
CA GLU A 85 -8.33 -2.92 -4.63
C GLU A 85 -7.38 -3.14 -5.80
N ARG A 86 -7.31 -2.17 -6.71
CA ARG A 86 -6.41 -2.23 -7.86
C ARG A 86 -4.95 -2.41 -7.44
N PHE A 87 -4.50 -1.68 -6.40
CA PHE A 87 -3.14 -1.84 -5.91
C PHE A 87 -2.88 -3.26 -5.40
N LEU A 88 -3.80 -3.82 -4.63
CA LEU A 88 -3.69 -5.19 -4.12
C LEU A 88 -3.65 -6.20 -5.26
N GLU A 89 -4.50 -6.04 -6.27
CA GLU A 89 -4.56 -6.92 -7.45
C GLU A 89 -3.31 -6.83 -8.31
N ASP A 90 -2.89 -5.62 -8.70
CA ASP A 90 -1.73 -5.36 -9.56
C ASP A 90 -0.43 -5.88 -8.91
N THR A 91 -0.37 -5.94 -7.58
CA THR A 91 0.81 -6.37 -6.84
C THR A 91 0.75 -7.80 -6.29
N ARG A 92 -0.40 -8.48 -6.41
CA ARG A 92 -0.63 -9.82 -5.85
C ARG A 92 0.41 -10.82 -6.33
N ASP A 93 0.73 -10.79 -7.62
CA ASP A 93 1.57 -11.79 -8.27
C ASP A 93 3.05 -11.38 -8.41
N LEU A 94 3.41 -10.14 -8.08
CA LEU A 94 4.80 -9.64 -8.14
C LEU A 94 5.75 -10.45 -7.26
N ALA A 95 5.49 -10.56 -5.96
CA ALA A 95 6.42 -11.28 -5.09
C ALA A 95 6.29 -12.83 -5.16
N ARG A 96 5.38 -13.40 -5.98
CA ARG A 96 5.45 -14.84 -6.33
C ARG A 96 6.58 -15.09 -7.32
N MET A 97 6.89 -14.09 -8.14
CA MET A 97 8.00 -14.15 -9.08
C MET A 97 9.35 -14.01 -8.36
N ASP A 98 9.39 -13.30 -7.23
CA ASP A 98 10.60 -13.18 -6.40
C ASP A 98 10.84 -14.44 -5.57
N ASP A 99 9.82 -14.99 -4.90
CA ASP A 99 9.91 -16.29 -4.21
C ASP A 99 10.36 -17.42 -5.17
N ALA A 100 9.84 -17.42 -6.40
CA ALA A 100 10.22 -18.39 -7.43
C ALA A 100 11.65 -18.16 -7.96
N ARG A 101 12.10 -16.90 -8.06
CA ARG A 101 13.49 -16.57 -8.46
C ARG A 101 14.49 -16.99 -7.38
N GLU A 102 14.23 -16.68 -6.12
CA GLU A 102 15.08 -17.10 -4.99
C GLU A 102 15.15 -18.63 -4.87
N ALA A 103 14.02 -19.33 -5.09
CA ALA A 103 13.99 -20.80 -5.09
C ALA A 103 14.79 -21.41 -6.26
N SER A 104 14.82 -20.76 -7.43
CA SER A 104 15.65 -21.20 -8.56
C SER A 104 17.15 -20.91 -8.38
N ASP A 105 17.52 -19.80 -7.73
CA ASP A 105 18.92 -19.42 -7.50
C ASP A 105 19.55 -20.26 -6.36
N ALA A 106 18.76 -20.63 -5.35
CA ALA A 106 19.18 -21.54 -4.28
C ALA A 106 19.43 -22.98 -4.74
N GLY A 107 18.89 -23.38 -5.91
CA GLY A 107 19.08 -24.71 -6.49
C GLY A 107 20.37 -24.89 -7.30
N GLU A 108 20.97 -23.80 -7.78
CA GLU A 108 22.17 -23.84 -8.65
C GLU A 108 23.48 -23.86 -7.83
N GLY A 109 23.48 -23.33 -6.60
CA GLY A 109 24.67 -23.22 -5.74
C GLY A 109 25.10 -24.50 -4.98
N ALA A 110 24.32 -25.58 -5.04
CA ALA A 110 24.58 -26.82 -4.29
C ALA A 110 25.32 -27.91 -5.09
N ARG A 111 25.84 -27.57 -6.28
CA ARG A 111 26.68 -28.47 -7.10
C ARG A 111 28.00 -27.78 -7.46
N ALA A 112 28.89 -27.62 -6.50
CA ALA A 112 30.32 -27.35 -6.73
C ALA A 112 31.16 -28.08 -5.67
#